data_AF-A0A2N9NR50-F1
#
_entry.id   AF-A0A2N9NR50-F1
#
_cell.length_a   1.000
_cell.length_b   1.000
_cell.length_c   1.000
_cell.angle_alpha   90.00
_cell.angle_beta   90.00
_cell.angle_gamma   90.00
#
_symmetry.space_group_name_H-M   'P 1'
#
loop_
_entity.id
_entity.type
_entity.pdbx_description
1 polymer ?
#
loop_
_entity_poly.entity_id
_entity_poly.type
_entity_poly.pdbx_seq_one_letter_code
_entity_poly.pdbx_strand_id
1 'polypeptide(L)'
;MYRKRLYVLLGLLVVAVGFALSASRLPHLLDPKLVGNGETNSFADNVLRRAVAGEARAQYLLGLQYARGALGKRQDLAEATNWLVKAADQGLVNAQRELGHLYEFAYYHSGCCDMQCAQAAETWKRKVAEQGDREAEYDLYNFMSGRVGLFLSRYGTNDPDRAFESMEWCRRAAEHGLLGAQNTVAQDHLERGEYSQAAAWLKTASEQGCASSMNDLACLYDAGLGVPKDPLEAGKLLLRAADTLSAEGVDPLSFPELFFRLGEKCASGFGLPRDVVEAYMWYNIAAASGQPRGQFNKAAREKRDELAARITSAQITEAQRRATAYLAGREPHDGQAEEGRSGSRESIAGAKGNGSGFFVTEDGYLLTSYHVVEQAARIMVQTRSGPSRAKFVKSDVADDLALLKVEGKFHALPIVSSGSAQLGEAVFAIGFPNMEIQGVEPKLTRGEISGLCGIQDDPRHFQISVSVQPGNSGSPLVNLRGNVVGMIRLRLDDKKTLELTGALPQNVNYAIKSSCILALVEAVPELSGRLRKPWTAKERGFGDVVKEAQEAAALILVY
;
A
#
# COMPACT_ATOMS: atom_id res chain seq x y z
N MET A 1 -52.56 5.67 -24.88
CA MET A 1 -51.50 6.68 -24.65
C MET A 1 -51.11 6.89 -23.17
N TYR A 2 -51.89 6.44 -22.18
CA TYR A 2 -51.58 6.66 -20.74
C TYR A 2 -50.69 5.59 -20.06
N ARG A 3 -50.45 4.43 -20.69
CA ARG A 3 -49.65 3.33 -20.09
C ARG A 3 -48.13 3.45 -20.26
N LYS A 4 -47.62 4.30 -21.17
CA LYS A 4 -46.16 4.48 -21.38
C LYS A 4 -45.48 5.38 -20.34
N ARG A 5 -46.23 6.24 -19.62
CA ARG A 5 -45.68 7.14 -18.58
C ARG A 5 -45.66 6.52 -17.18
N LEU A 6 -46.44 5.46 -16.94
CA LEU A 6 -46.58 4.87 -15.60
C LEU A 6 -45.45 3.89 -15.24
N TYR A 7 -44.80 3.26 -16.23
CA TYR A 7 -43.70 2.31 -15.99
C TYR A 7 -42.33 3.00 -15.83
N VAL A 8 -42.14 4.19 -16.40
CA VAL A 8 -40.95 5.03 -16.17
C VAL A 8 -40.87 5.51 -14.72
N LEU A 9 -42.01 5.66 -14.05
CA LEU A 9 -42.11 6.08 -12.64
C LEU A 9 -41.93 4.93 -11.63
N LEU A 10 -42.14 3.67 -12.02
CA LEU A 10 -42.13 2.54 -11.07
C LEU A 10 -40.74 1.92 -10.84
N GLY A 11 -39.79 2.08 -11.78
CA GLY A 11 -38.42 1.56 -11.63
C GLY A 11 -37.50 2.42 -10.76
N LEU A 12 -37.87 3.67 -10.47
CA LEU A 12 -36.98 4.67 -9.86
C LEU A 12 -37.17 4.81 -8.34
N LEU A 13 -38.00 3.98 -7.71
CA LEU A 13 -38.40 4.14 -6.30
C LEU A 13 -37.50 3.41 -5.27
N VAL A 14 -36.43 2.71 -5.69
CA VAL A 14 -35.58 1.90 -4.78
C VAL A 14 -34.10 2.36 -4.70
N VAL A 15 -33.68 3.38 -5.44
CA VAL A 15 -32.27 3.79 -5.47
C VAL A 15 -31.97 4.88 -4.44
N ALA A 16 -31.69 4.51 -3.20
CA ALA A 16 -31.31 5.47 -2.13
C ALA A 16 -29.90 5.26 -1.54
N VAL A 17 -29.08 4.32 -2.00
CA VAL A 17 -27.74 4.10 -1.44
C VAL A 17 -26.78 3.67 -2.55
N GLY A 18 -25.94 4.59 -3.04
CA GLY A 18 -24.94 4.23 -4.06
C GLY A 18 -24.19 5.34 -4.78
N PHE A 19 -24.05 6.55 -4.21
CA PHE A 19 -23.20 7.59 -4.81
C PHE A 19 -22.17 8.14 -3.82
N ALA A 20 -21.19 7.29 -3.50
CA ALA A 20 -19.87 7.71 -3.05
C ALA A 20 -18.89 6.78 -3.74
N LEU A 21 -18.27 7.26 -4.84
CA LEU A 21 -17.08 6.74 -5.55
C LEU A 21 -17.19 6.94 -7.09
N SER A 22 -17.26 8.19 -7.54
CA SER A 22 -16.77 8.60 -8.87
C SER A 22 -16.44 10.10 -8.95
N ALA A 23 -16.42 10.81 -7.82
CA ALA A 23 -16.12 12.24 -7.75
C ALA A 23 -14.61 12.54 -7.65
N SER A 24 -13.77 11.86 -8.44
CA SER A 24 -12.34 12.16 -8.53
C SER A 24 -11.88 12.18 -9.97
N ARG A 25 -12.34 13.20 -10.73
CA ARG A 25 -11.69 13.83 -11.90
C ARG A 25 -12.57 14.95 -12.45
N LEU A 26 -12.53 16.11 -11.80
CA LEU A 26 -12.92 17.41 -12.37
C LEU A 26 -12.30 18.53 -11.51
N PRO A 27 -11.24 19.21 -11.97
CA PRO A 27 -10.77 20.41 -11.30
C PRO A 27 -11.62 21.63 -11.73
N HIS A 28 -11.87 22.51 -10.77
CA HIS A 28 -12.45 23.85 -10.89
C HIS A 28 -13.88 23.98 -11.42
N LEU A 29 -14.88 23.95 -10.52
CA LEU A 29 -16.15 24.66 -10.74
C LEU A 29 -16.94 24.89 -9.45
N LEU A 30 -16.27 25.18 -8.33
CA LEU A 30 -16.89 25.79 -7.15
C LEU A 30 -15.84 26.66 -6.47
N ASP A 31 -15.81 27.96 -6.81
CA ASP A 31 -15.09 28.95 -6.01
C ASP A 31 -15.92 29.28 -4.76
N PRO A 32 -15.44 29.02 -3.53
CA PRO A 32 -16.18 29.31 -2.30
C PRO A 32 -16.28 30.81 -1.96
N LYS A 33 -15.65 31.71 -2.73
CA LYS A 33 -15.59 33.16 -2.40
C LYS A 33 -16.83 33.99 -2.77
N LEU A 34 -17.96 33.39 -3.14
CA LEU A 34 -19.21 34.12 -3.42
C LEU A 34 -20.22 34.16 -2.25
N VAL A 35 -19.77 33.94 -1.00
CA VAL A 35 -20.62 34.18 0.18
C VAL A 35 -20.27 35.54 0.79
N GLY A 36 -20.91 36.59 0.25
CA GLY A 36 -20.82 37.95 0.76
C GLY A 36 -22.12 38.72 0.54
N ASN A 37 -22.89 38.82 1.63
CA ASN A 37 -23.94 39.80 1.96
C ASN A 37 -25.10 40.10 1.00
N GLY A 38 -26.31 39.76 1.46
CA GLY A 38 -27.53 40.54 1.23
C GLY A 38 -28.35 40.17 0.00
N GLU A 39 -29.62 39.84 0.24
CA GLU A 39 -30.69 39.49 -0.71
C GLU A 39 -30.73 38.04 -1.21
N THR A 40 -31.86 37.38 -0.94
CA THR A 40 -32.17 35.99 -1.27
C THR A 40 -32.16 35.74 -2.79
N ASN A 41 -31.05 35.23 -3.31
CA ASN A 41 -30.95 34.46 -4.55
C ASN A 41 -29.92 33.35 -4.31
N SER A 42 -30.37 32.18 -3.83
CA SER A 42 -29.44 31.08 -3.64
C SER A 42 -28.87 30.64 -4.99
N PHE A 43 -27.63 30.16 -5.02
CA PHE A 43 -27.03 29.56 -6.22
C PHE A 43 -27.98 28.54 -6.90
N ALA A 44 -28.78 27.83 -6.09
CA ALA A 44 -29.81 26.91 -6.55
C ALA A 44 -30.94 27.60 -7.35
N ASP A 45 -31.40 28.77 -6.90
CA ASP A 45 -32.46 29.54 -7.57
C ASP A 45 -31.97 30.09 -8.91
N ASN A 46 -30.70 30.48 -9.00
CA ASN A 46 -30.08 30.93 -10.25
C ASN A 46 -30.00 29.79 -11.28
N VAL A 47 -29.53 28.60 -10.86
CA VAL A 47 -29.45 27.41 -11.72
C VAL A 47 -30.83 26.98 -12.19
N LEU A 48 -31.83 26.98 -11.31
CA LEU A 48 -33.21 26.63 -11.66
C LEU A 48 -33.80 27.58 -12.71
N ARG A 49 -33.68 28.90 -12.51
CA ARG A 49 -34.20 29.89 -13.47
C ARG A 49 -33.59 29.72 -14.85
N ARG A 50 -32.27 29.53 -14.92
CA ARG A 50 -31.54 29.34 -16.19
C ARG A 50 -31.89 28.01 -16.87
N ALA A 51 -32.08 26.95 -16.09
CA ALA A 51 -32.49 25.65 -16.62
C ALA A 51 -33.91 25.71 -17.23
N VAL A 52 -34.84 26.38 -16.55
CA VAL A 52 -36.21 26.64 -17.04
C VAL A 52 -36.18 27.54 -18.29
N ALA A 53 -35.26 28.50 -18.35
CA ALA A 53 -35.05 29.33 -19.53
C ALA A 53 -34.44 28.59 -20.74
N GLY A 54 -34.14 27.29 -20.62
CA GLY A 54 -33.70 26.46 -21.74
C GLY A 54 -32.18 26.26 -21.83
N GLU A 55 -31.39 26.87 -20.95
CA GLU A 55 -29.93 26.82 -21.07
C GLU A 55 -29.38 25.41 -20.80
N ALA A 56 -28.79 24.78 -21.81
CA ALA A 56 -28.28 23.40 -21.74
C ALA A 56 -27.36 23.14 -20.54
N ARG A 57 -26.44 24.06 -20.24
CA ARG A 57 -25.51 23.91 -19.11
C ARG A 57 -26.22 23.98 -17.76
N ALA A 58 -27.22 24.85 -17.61
CA ALA A 58 -28.00 24.95 -16.39
C ALA A 58 -28.92 23.74 -16.21
N GLN A 59 -29.51 23.22 -17.29
CA GLN A 59 -30.28 21.97 -17.28
C GLN A 59 -29.41 20.77 -16.87
N TYR A 60 -28.19 20.68 -17.41
CA TYR A 60 -27.21 19.66 -17.00
C TYR A 60 -26.86 19.75 -15.51
N LEU A 61 -26.49 20.95 -15.04
CA LEU A 61 -26.17 21.16 -13.63
C LEU A 61 -27.35 20.82 -12.73
N LEU A 62 -28.57 21.22 -13.09
CA LEU A 62 -29.78 20.88 -12.35
C LEU A 62 -30.03 19.37 -12.31
N GLY A 63 -29.83 18.68 -13.43
CA GLY A 63 -29.90 17.22 -13.52
C GLY A 63 -28.92 16.53 -12.55
N LEU A 64 -27.66 17.00 -12.48
CA LEU A 64 -26.67 16.49 -11.52
C LEU A 64 -27.08 16.71 -10.06
N GLN A 65 -27.71 17.86 -9.74
CA GLN A 65 -28.18 18.13 -8.37
C GLN A 65 -29.26 17.13 -7.95
N TYR A 66 -30.21 16.83 -8.85
CA TYR A 66 -31.22 15.80 -8.63
C TYR A 66 -30.61 14.40 -8.52
N ALA A 67 -29.62 14.08 -9.36
CA ALA A 67 -28.94 12.78 -9.34
C ALA A 67 -28.17 12.53 -8.03
N ARG A 68 -27.67 13.58 -7.39
CA ARG A 68 -26.84 13.50 -6.16
C ARG A 68 -27.62 13.74 -4.87
N GLY A 69 -28.87 14.18 -4.94
CA GLY A 69 -29.63 14.59 -3.75
C GLY A 69 -28.99 15.77 -3.02
N ALA A 70 -28.54 16.77 -3.77
CA ALA A 70 -27.89 17.97 -3.24
C ALA A 70 -28.88 19.15 -3.10
N LEU A 71 -28.44 20.24 -2.43
CA LEU A 71 -29.23 21.46 -2.19
C LEU A 71 -30.54 21.23 -1.40
N GLY A 72 -30.52 20.32 -0.43
CA GLY A 72 -31.68 20.02 0.42
C GLY A 72 -32.74 19.13 -0.23
N LYS A 73 -32.47 18.56 -1.41
CA LYS A 73 -33.35 17.60 -2.10
C LYS A 73 -32.92 16.16 -1.82
N ARG A 74 -33.88 15.23 -1.76
CA ARG A 74 -33.56 13.80 -1.85
C ARG A 74 -33.14 13.46 -3.29
N GLN A 75 -32.36 12.41 -3.44
CA GLN A 75 -32.00 11.88 -4.75
C GLN A 75 -33.26 11.58 -5.57
N ASP A 76 -33.32 12.07 -6.81
CA ASP A 76 -34.42 11.85 -7.74
C ASP A 76 -33.85 11.62 -9.14
N LEU A 77 -33.63 10.35 -9.48
CA LEU A 77 -33.05 9.96 -10.76
C LEU A 77 -34.02 10.18 -11.94
N ALA A 78 -35.34 10.20 -11.69
CA ALA A 78 -36.33 10.48 -12.72
C ALA A 78 -36.23 11.93 -13.18
N GLU A 79 -36.19 12.84 -12.22
CA GLU A 79 -36.07 14.25 -12.50
C GLU A 79 -34.67 14.60 -13.03
N ALA A 80 -33.63 13.93 -12.53
CA ALA A 80 -32.29 14.02 -13.12
C ALA A 80 -32.30 13.65 -14.61
N THR A 81 -32.91 12.51 -14.98
CA THR A 81 -33.02 12.06 -16.37
C THR A 81 -33.73 13.09 -17.24
N ASN A 82 -34.86 13.65 -16.76
CA ASN A 82 -35.63 14.64 -17.50
C ASN A 82 -34.81 15.89 -17.85
N TRP A 83 -34.03 16.40 -16.89
CA TRP A 83 -33.18 17.58 -17.11
C TRP A 83 -31.96 17.26 -17.98
N LEU A 84 -31.36 16.10 -17.79
CA LEU A 84 -30.22 15.65 -18.59
C LEU A 84 -30.61 15.39 -20.05
N VAL A 85 -31.79 14.81 -20.34
CA VAL A 85 -32.30 14.63 -21.72
C VAL A 85 -32.43 15.98 -22.43
N LYS A 86 -33.02 16.99 -21.78
CA LYS A 86 -33.14 18.33 -22.38
C LYS A 86 -31.79 18.96 -22.71
N ALA A 87 -30.78 18.75 -21.87
CA ALA A 87 -29.43 19.23 -22.12
C ALA A 87 -28.74 18.42 -23.24
N ALA A 88 -28.93 17.10 -23.24
CA ALA A 88 -28.35 16.17 -24.20
C ALA A 88 -28.93 16.33 -25.62
N ASP A 89 -30.22 16.62 -25.73
CA ASP A 89 -30.92 16.93 -26.99
C ASP A 89 -30.40 18.22 -27.63
N GLN A 90 -29.84 19.13 -26.82
CA GLN A 90 -29.14 20.33 -27.29
C GLN A 90 -27.68 20.06 -27.69
N GLY A 91 -27.26 18.78 -27.73
CA GLY A 91 -25.90 18.39 -28.11
C GLY A 91 -24.87 18.54 -26.99
N LEU A 92 -25.28 18.76 -25.73
CA LEU A 92 -24.32 18.87 -24.64
C LEU A 92 -23.72 17.49 -24.32
N VAL A 93 -22.47 17.28 -24.73
CA VAL A 93 -21.71 16.02 -24.58
C VAL A 93 -21.70 15.50 -23.14
N ASN A 94 -21.48 16.38 -22.17
CA ASN A 94 -21.48 15.99 -20.75
C ASN A 94 -22.85 15.43 -20.32
N ALA A 95 -23.95 15.98 -20.82
CA ALA A 95 -25.28 15.45 -20.51
C ALA A 95 -25.54 14.11 -21.20
N GLN A 96 -25.11 13.94 -22.45
CA GLN A 96 -25.20 12.67 -23.17
C GLN A 96 -24.42 11.56 -22.46
N ARG A 97 -23.20 11.87 -21.99
CA ARG A 97 -22.36 10.95 -21.21
C ARG A 97 -23.02 10.55 -19.89
N GLU A 98 -23.51 11.52 -19.13
CA GLU A 98 -24.21 11.24 -17.87
C GLU A 98 -25.50 10.42 -18.07
N LEU A 99 -26.25 10.65 -19.16
CA LEU A 99 -27.41 9.81 -19.48
C LEU A 99 -27.02 8.36 -19.77
N GLY A 100 -25.95 8.14 -20.54
CA GLY A 100 -25.42 6.81 -20.79
C GLY A 100 -25.14 6.05 -19.49
N HIS A 101 -24.49 6.71 -18.53
CA HIS A 101 -24.19 6.14 -17.21
C HIS A 101 -25.43 5.94 -16.35
N LEU A 102 -26.38 6.88 -16.39
CA LEU A 102 -27.61 6.80 -15.61
C LEU A 102 -28.49 5.63 -16.06
N TYR A 103 -28.63 5.41 -17.37
CA TYR A 103 -29.37 4.27 -17.92
C TYR A 103 -28.65 2.94 -17.68
N GLU A 104 -27.33 2.90 -17.77
CA GLU A 104 -26.52 1.72 -17.42
C GLU A 104 -26.66 1.37 -15.93
N PHE A 105 -26.56 2.38 -15.05
CA PHE A 105 -26.76 2.20 -13.62
C PHE A 105 -28.16 1.69 -13.32
N ALA A 106 -29.19 2.28 -13.93
CA ALA A 106 -30.57 1.83 -13.79
C ALA A 106 -30.72 0.36 -14.20
N TYR A 107 -30.09 -0.06 -15.30
CA TYR A 107 -30.10 -1.47 -15.70
C TYR A 107 -29.55 -2.41 -14.60
N TYR A 108 -28.45 -2.04 -13.95
CA TYR A 108 -27.85 -2.88 -12.90
C TYR A 108 -28.62 -2.89 -11.57
N HIS A 109 -29.36 -1.83 -11.25
CA HIS A 109 -29.92 -1.62 -9.90
C HIS A 109 -31.45 -1.67 -9.83
N SER A 110 -32.16 -1.75 -10.95
CA SER A 110 -33.63 -1.81 -10.96
C SER A 110 -34.21 -3.17 -10.56
N GLY A 111 -33.37 -4.18 -10.27
CA GLY A 111 -33.80 -5.55 -9.99
C GLY A 111 -34.46 -6.28 -11.17
N CYS A 112 -34.71 -5.56 -12.26
CA CYS A 112 -35.25 -6.02 -13.54
C CYS A 112 -34.25 -5.61 -14.63
N CYS A 113 -33.73 -6.57 -15.40
CA CYS A 113 -32.91 -6.31 -16.58
C CYS A 113 -33.77 -5.68 -17.68
N ASP A 114 -34.06 -4.38 -17.56
CA ASP A 114 -34.90 -3.65 -18.51
C ASP A 114 -34.10 -3.41 -19.80
N MET A 115 -34.53 -4.10 -20.86
CA MET A 115 -33.95 -3.99 -22.20
C MET A 115 -34.01 -2.55 -22.73
N GLN A 116 -35.01 -1.75 -22.34
CA GLN A 116 -35.12 -0.35 -22.78
C GLN A 116 -34.03 0.52 -22.16
N CYS A 117 -33.69 0.29 -20.89
CA CYS A 117 -32.59 1.00 -20.23
C CYS A 117 -31.25 0.62 -20.86
N ALA A 118 -31.01 -0.66 -21.15
CA ALA A 118 -29.80 -1.11 -21.82
C ALA A 118 -29.65 -0.51 -23.24
N GLN A 119 -30.73 -0.47 -24.03
CA GLN A 119 -30.73 0.16 -25.35
C GLN A 119 -30.53 1.68 -25.27
N ALA A 120 -31.14 2.35 -24.30
CA ALA A 120 -30.96 3.78 -24.08
C ALA A 120 -29.52 4.10 -23.68
N ALA A 121 -28.91 3.30 -22.80
CA ALA A 121 -27.50 3.45 -22.41
C ALA A 121 -26.58 3.33 -23.63
N GLU A 122 -26.76 2.30 -24.45
CA GLU A 122 -25.98 2.11 -25.68
C GLU A 122 -26.14 3.30 -26.64
N THR A 123 -27.39 3.74 -26.86
CA THR A 123 -27.69 4.85 -27.78
C THR A 123 -26.98 6.13 -27.36
N TRP A 124 -27.02 6.48 -26.08
CA TRP A 124 -26.37 7.69 -25.59
C TRP A 124 -24.85 7.59 -25.58
N LYS A 125 -24.28 6.45 -25.18
CA LYS A 125 -22.83 6.21 -25.25
C LYS A 125 -22.32 6.27 -26.70
N ARG A 126 -23.06 5.65 -27.63
CA ARG A 126 -22.77 5.67 -29.08
C ARG A 126 -22.78 7.07 -29.65
N LYS A 127 -23.78 7.89 -29.33
CA LYS A 127 -23.80 9.30 -29.76
C LYS A 127 -22.57 10.08 -29.33
N VAL A 128 -22.03 9.81 -28.14
CA VAL A 128 -20.80 10.46 -27.68
C VAL A 128 -19.57 9.90 -28.39
N ALA A 129 -19.47 8.58 -28.54
CA ALA A 129 -18.38 7.90 -29.25
C ALA A 129 -18.28 8.34 -30.73
N GLU A 130 -19.42 8.52 -31.40
CA GLU A 130 -19.50 9.01 -32.78
C GLU A 130 -18.91 10.41 -32.97
N GLN A 131 -18.79 11.19 -31.89
CA GLN A 131 -18.17 12.52 -31.92
C GLN A 131 -16.64 12.47 -31.82
N GLY A 132 -16.03 11.28 -31.77
CA GLY A 132 -14.58 11.08 -31.75
C GLY A 132 -13.93 11.24 -30.37
N ASP A 133 -14.72 11.20 -29.29
CA ASP A 133 -14.19 11.20 -27.92
C ASP A 133 -13.65 9.81 -27.59
N ARG A 134 -12.32 9.67 -27.53
CA ARG A 134 -11.62 8.40 -27.32
C ARG A 134 -12.04 7.63 -26.06
N GLU A 135 -12.38 8.33 -24.98
CA GLU A 135 -12.87 7.70 -23.74
C GLU A 135 -14.26 7.12 -23.97
N ALA A 136 -15.16 7.86 -24.64
CA ALA A 136 -16.50 7.38 -24.97
C ALA A 136 -16.49 6.22 -25.99
N GLU A 137 -15.56 6.22 -26.95
CA GLU A 137 -15.33 5.08 -27.85
C GLU A 137 -14.98 3.82 -27.06
N TYR A 138 -14.09 3.94 -26.06
CA TYR A 138 -13.70 2.83 -25.20
C TYR A 138 -14.80 2.43 -24.18
N ASP A 139 -15.56 3.40 -23.66
CA ASP A 139 -16.72 3.14 -22.81
C ASP A 139 -17.82 2.38 -23.54
N LEU A 140 -18.03 2.68 -24.83
CA LEU A 140 -18.95 1.95 -25.68
C LEU A 140 -18.47 0.51 -25.92
N TYR A 141 -17.18 0.33 -26.22
CA TYR A 141 -16.56 -1.00 -26.26
C TYR A 141 -16.80 -1.79 -24.97
N ASN A 142 -16.48 -1.21 -23.81
CA ASN A 142 -16.64 -1.88 -22.51
C ASN A 142 -18.11 -2.23 -22.24
N PHE A 143 -19.03 -1.34 -22.61
CA PHE A 143 -20.47 -1.58 -22.49
C PHE A 143 -20.94 -2.74 -23.40
N MET A 144 -20.51 -2.75 -24.66
CA MET A 144 -20.89 -3.75 -25.66
C MET A 144 -20.25 -5.13 -25.40
N SER A 145 -19.02 -5.16 -24.89
CA SER A 145 -18.29 -6.38 -24.52
C SER A 145 -18.64 -6.90 -23.13
N GLY A 146 -19.21 -6.05 -22.27
CA GLY A 146 -19.60 -6.39 -20.90
C GLY A 146 -20.90 -7.20 -20.79
N ARG A 147 -21.29 -7.52 -19.54
CA ARG A 147 -22.49 -8.34 -19.26
C ARG A 147 -23.79 -7.73 -19.83
N VAL A 148 -23.89 -6.41 -19.92
CA VAL A 148 -25.08 -5.73 -20.51
C VAL A 148 -25.11 -5.92 -22.02
N GLY A 149 -23.98 -5.70 -22.70
CA GLY A 149 -23.87 -5.95 -24.14
C GLY A 149 -24.06 -7.41 -24.51
N LEU A 150 -23.54 -8.33 -23.69
CA LEU A 150 -23.80 -9.77 -23.83
C LEU A 150 -25.25 -10.14 -23.51
N PHE A 151 -25.93 -9.47 -22.58
CA PHE A 151 -27.37 -9.65 -22.34
C PHE A 151 -28.18 -9.20 -23.56
N LEU A 152 -27.88 -8.03 -24.14
CA LEU A 152 -28.51 -7.56 -25.37
C LEU A 152 -28.32 -8.56 -26.53
N SER A 153 -27.14 -9.21 -26.62
CA SER A 153 -26.88 -10.28 -27.59
C SER A 153 -27.58 -11.60 -27.22
N ARG A 154 -27.68 -12.00 -25.95
CA ARG A 154 -28.24 -13.30 -25.55
C ARG A 154 -29.73 -13.47 -25.86
N TYR A 155 -30.47 -12.35 -25.95
CA TYR A 155 -31.86 -12.33 -26.43
C TYR A 155 -31.97 -12.17 -27.95
N GLY A 156 -30.84 -12.15 -28.67
CA GLY A 156 -30.74 -12.19 -30.12
C GLY A 156 -29.43 -12.84 -30.58
N THR A 157 -29.28 -14.16 -30.42
CA THR A 157 -28.11 -14.98 -30.84
C THR A 157 -26.73 -14.49 -30.38
N ASN A 158 -25.75 -15.39 -30.18
CA ASN A 158 -24.36 -14.95 -30.08
C ASN A 158 -24.01 -14.27 -31.41
N ASP A 159 -24.05 -12.94 -31.44
CA ASP A 159 -23.95 -12.17 -32.66
C ASP A 159 -22.48 -11.81 -32.88
N PRO A 160 -21.76 -12.53 -33.76
CA PRO A 160 -20.37 -12.23 -34.05
C PRO A 160 -20.18 -10.80 -34.60
N ASP A 161 -21.22 -10.21 -35.22
CA ASP A 161 -21.16 -8.86 -35.76
C ASP A 161 -21.07 -7.82 -34.64
N ARG A 162 -21.73 -8.07 -33.50
CA ARG A 162 -21.66 -7.19 -32.33
C ARG A 162 -20.31 -7.24 -31.63
N ALA A 163 -19.70 -8.42 -31.55
CA ALA A 163 -18.34 -8.58 -31.01
C ALA A 163 -17.32 -7.88 -31.92
N PHE A 164 -17.48 -8.00 -33.24
CA PHE A 164 -16.67 -7.30 -34.22
C PHE A 164 -16.83 -5.78 -34.10
N GLU A 165 -18.07 -5.29 -34.08
CA GLU A 165 -18.36 -3.86 -33.92
C GLU A 165 -17.76 -3.28 -32.64
N SER A 166 -17.89 -3.99 -31.51
CA SER A 166 -17.29 -3.58 -30.24
C SER A 166 -15.78 -3.38 -30.38
N MET A 167 -15.09 -4.34 -31.02
CA MET A 167 -13.65 -4.25 -31.25
C MET A 167 -13.25 -3.13 -32.22
N GLU A 168 -14.09 -2.76 -33.18
CA GLU A 168 -13.85 -1.58 -34.02
C GLU A 168 -13.87 -0.28 -33.20
N TRP A 169 -14.78 -0.15 -32.23
CA TRP A 169 -14.78 0.99 -31.31
C TRP A 169 -13.53 1.02 -30.42
N CYS A 170 -13.08 -0.15 -29.96
CA CYS A 170 -11.81 -0.26 -29.22
C CYS A 170 -10.62 0.16 -30.10
N ARG A 171 -10.58 -0.26 -31.37
CA ARG A 171 -9.52 0.11 -32.31
C ARG A 171 -9.49 1.62 -32.56
N ARG A 172 -10.64 2.26 -32.76
CA ARG A 172 -10.73 3.72 -32.90
C ARG A 172 -10.17 4.45 -31.67
N ALA A 173 -10.57 4.02 -30.47
CA ALA A 173 -10.03 4.59 -29.23
C ALA A 173 -8.51 4.41 -29.13
N ALA A 174 -7.98 3.26 -29.56
CA ALA A 174 -6.55 2.97 -29.59
C ALA A 174 -5.79 3.85 -30.61
N GLU A 175 -6.36 4.06 -31.79
CA GLU A 175 -5.86 4.97 -32.84
C GLU A 175 -5.85 6.42 -32.37
N HIS A 176 -6.83 6.83 -31.56
CA HIS A 176 -6.87 8.12 -30.87
C HIS A 176 -5.97 8.19 -29.61
N GLY A 177 -5.11 7.21 -29.40
CA GLY A 177 -4.07 7.25 -28.38
C GLY A 177 -4.56 6.94 -26.96
N LEU A 178 -5.68 6.24 -26.80
CA LEU A 178 -6.11 5.80 -25.47
C LEU A 178 -5.32 4.57 -25.02
N LEU A 179 -4.52 4.73 -23.96
CA LEU A 179 -3.63 3.68 -23.42
C LEU A 179 -4.36 2.35 -23.14
N GLY A 180 -5.52 2.41 -22.50
CA GLY A 180 -6.33 1.22 -22.18
C GLY A 180 -6.78 0.47 -23.44
N ALA A 181 -7.23 1.21 -24.45
CA ALA A 181 -7.64 0.63 -25.72
C ALA A 181 -6.47 0.03 -26.51
N GLN A 182 -5.31 0.69 -26.53
CA GLN A 182 -4.11 0.16 -27.19
C GLN A 182 -3.65 -1.15 -26.58
N ASN A 183 -3.66 -1.25 -25.24
CA ASN A 183 -3.34 -2.51 -24.57
C ASN A 183 -4.38 -3.59 -24.90
N THR A 184 -5.67 -3.26 -24.93
CA THR A 184 -6.74 -4.22 -25.30
C THR A 184 -6.60 -4.72 -26.74
N VAL A 185 -6.34 -3.84 -27.70
CA VAL A 185 -6.10 -4.22 -29.11
C VAL A 185 -4.84 -5.09 -29.23
N ALA A 186 -3.79 -4.79 -28.47
CA ALA A 186 -2.62 -5.64 -28.40
C ALA A 186 -2.93 -7.05 -27.89
N GLN A 187 -3.74 -7.19 -26.83
CA GLN A 187 -4.13 -8.49 -26.30
C GLN A 187 -4.95 -9.31 -27.31
N ASP A 188 -5.90 -8.69 -28.02
CA ASP A 188 -6.68 -9.37 -29.07
C ASP A 188 -5.77 -9.94 -30.18
N HIS A 189 -4.75 -9.18 -30.60
CA HIS A 189 -3.75 -9.69 -31.55
C HIS A 189 -2.87 -10.80 -30.95
N LEU A 190 -2.50 -10.73 -29.66
CA LEU A 190 -1.76 -11.80 -28.98
C LEU A 190 -2.55 -13.11 -28.95
N GLU A 191 -3.84 -13.05 -28.62
CA GLU A 191 -4.73 -14.22 -28.57
C GLU A 191 -4.90 -14.87 -29.95
N ARG A 192 -4.88 -14.08 -31.02
CA ARG A 192 -4.93 -14.54 -32.41
C ARG A 192 -3.60 -15.04 -32.96
N GLY A 193 -2.50 -14.86 -32.21
CA GLY A 193 -1.15 -15.19 -32.67
C GLY A 193 -0.57 -14.22 -33.70
N GLU A 194 -1.13 -13.02 -33.81
CA GLU A 194 -0.73 -11.96 -34.75
C GLU A 194 0.39 -11.10 -34.14
N TYR A 195 1.50 -11.75 -33.81
CA TYR A 195 2.54 -11.17 -32.94
C TYR A 195 3.16 -9.86 -33.45
N SER A 196 3.27 -9.67 -34.76
CA SER A 196 3.82 -8.43 -35.34
C SER A 196 2.92 -7.22 -35.08
N GLN A 197 1.61 -7.42 -35.15
CA GLN A 197 0.61 -6.38 -34.89
C GLN A 197 0.48 -6.12 -33.39
N ALA A 198 0.48 -7.20 -32.59
CA ALA A 198 0.57 -7.10 -31.13
C ALA A 198 1.79 -6.28 -30.70
N ALA A 199 2.99 -6.58 -31.21
CA ALA A 199 4.21 -5.87 -30.87
C ALA A 199 4.14 -4.37 -31.19
N ALA A 200 3.53 -3.99 -32.32
CA ALA A 200 3.37 -2.59 -32.70
C ALA A 200 2.48 -1.82 -31.69
N TRP A 201 1.36 -2.41 -31.30
CA TRP A 201 0.46 -1.81 -30.30
C TRP A 201 1.06 -1.80 -28.89
N LEU A 202 1.70 -2.91 -28.47
CA LEU A 202 2.40 -3.00 -27.19
C LEU A 202 3.52 -1.97 -27.09
N LYS A 203 4.26 -1.72 -28.17
CA LYS A 203 5.29 -0.68 -28.20
C LYS A 203 4.69 0.71 -27.98
N THR A 204 3.60 1.02 -28.67
CA THR A 204 2.90 2.32 -28.53
C THR A 204 2.36 2.52 -27.11
N ALA A 205 1.81 1.47 -26.49
CA ALA A 205 1.35 1.51 -25.11
C ALA A 205 2.51 1.55 -24.09
N SER A 206 3.62 0.87 -24.36
CA SER A 206 4.84 0.91 -23.54
C SER A 206 5.49 2.28 -23.53
N GLU A 207 5.49 2.99 -24.66
CA GLU A 207 5.98 4.37 -24.77
C GLU A 207 5.19 5.33 -23.88
N GLN A 208 3.90 5.07 -23.69
CA GLN A 208 2.99 5.81 -22.80
C GLN A 208 3.02 5.35 -21.33
N GLY A 209 3.85 4.35 -20.98
CA GLY A 209 4.01 3.90 -19.60
C GLY A 209 3.12 2.72 -19.19
N CYS A 210 2.53 1.94 -20.10
CA CYS A 210 1.81 0.75 -19.67
C CYS A 210 2.77 -0.37 -19.25
N ALA A 211 2.88 -0.64 -17.94
CA ALA A 211 3.72 -1.71 -17.41
C ALA A 211 3.33 -3.11 -17.92
N SER A 212 2.02 -3.39 -18.06
CA SER A 212 1.54 -4.65 -18.63
C SER A 212 2.01 -4.82 -20.07
N SER A 213 1.92 -3.77 -20.90
CA SER A 213 2.39 -3.83 -22.27
C SER A 213 3.91 -4.00 -22.37
N MET A 214 4.68 -3.38 -21.46
CA MET A 214 6.13 -3.58 -21.39
C MET A 214 6.48 -5.04 -21.07
N ASN A 215 5.76 -5.67 -20.14
CA ASN A 215 5.95 -7.08 -19.80
C ASN A 215 5.67 -8.01 -20.99
N ASP A 216 4.58 -7.77 -21.72
CA ASP A 216 4.21 -8.61 -22.86
C ASP A 216 5.13 -8.38 -24.05
N LEU A 217 5.54 -7.14 -24.30
CA LEU A 217 6.53 -6.82 -25.32
C LEU A 217 7.89 -7.46 -25.02
N ALA A 218 8.29 -7.51 -23.74
CA ALA A 218 9.49 -8.23 -23.33
C ALA A 218 9.39 -9.73 -23.64
N CYS A 219 8.22 -10.33 -23.48
CA CYS A 219 7.99 -11.73 -23.85
C CYS A 219 8.15 -11.95 -25.37
N LEU A 220 7.65 -11.02 -26.19
CA LEU A 220 7.81 -11.08 -27.64
C LEU A 220 9.28 -10.97 -28.06
N TYR A 221 10.05 -10.07 -27.43
CA TYR A 221 11.49 -9.94 -27.65
C TYR A 221 12.28 -11.17 -27.20
N ASP A 222 11.93 -11.79 -26.06
CA ASP A 222 12.60 -13.01 -25.60
C ASP A 222 12.35 -14.21 -26.53
N ALA A 223 11.12 -14.30 -27.05
CA ALA A 223 10.72 -15.39 -27.94
C ALA A 223 11.10 -15.14 -29.41
N GLY A 224 11.35 -13.88 -29.80
CA GLY A 224 11.52 -13.49 -31.21
C GLY A 224 10.23 -13.61 -32.02
N LEU A 225 9.07 -13.36 -31.39
CA LEU A 225 7.75 -13.47 -32.01
C LEU A 225 7.27 -12.09 -32.46
N GLY A 226 7.09 -11.90 -33.76
CA GLY A 226 6.67 -10.62 -34.33
C GLY A 226 7.72 -9.50 -34.27
N VAL A 227 8.81 -9.71 -33.55
CA VAL A 227 9.99 -8.83 -33.45
C VAL A 227 11.27 -9.68 -33.48
N PRO A 228 12.42 -9.13 -33.92
CA PRO A 228 13.71 -9.80 -33.77
C PRO A 228 13.99 -10.13 -32.30
N LYS A 229 14.54 -11.33 -32.05
CA LYS A 229 14.88 -11.76 -30.69
C LYS A 229 15.92 -10.84 -30.08
N ASP A 230 15.58 -10.17 -28.98
CA ASP A 230 16.46 -9.26 -28.24
C ASP A 230 16.26 -9.41 -26.73
N PRO A 231 17.01 -10.31 -26.08
CA PRO A 231 16.83 -10.56 -24.66
C PRO A 231 17.28 -9.40 -23.78
N LEU A 232 18.19 -8.55 -24.27
CA LEU A 232 18.68 -7.36 -23.55
C LEU A 232 17.57 -6.31 -23.48
N GLU A 233 16.90 -6.06 -24.62
CA GLU A 233 15.79 -5.13 -24.65
C GLU A 233 14.60 -5.65 -23.82
N ALA A 234 14.33 -6.96 -23.87
CA ALA A 234 13.35 -7.58 -22.97
C ALA A 234 13.69 -7.35 -21.49
N GLY A 235 14.96 -7.47 -21.10
CA GLY A 235 15.40 -7.21 -19.72
C GLY A 235 15.17 -5.76 -19.28
N LYS A 236 15.50 -4.79 -20.13
CA LYS A 236 15.26 -3.37 -19.85
C LYS A 236 13.78 -3.04 -19.74
N LEU A 237 12.94 -3.60 -20.62
CA LEU A 237 11.49 -3.41 -20.58
C LEU A 237 10.89 -3.91 -19.27
N LEU A 238 11.32 -5.08 -18.78
CA LEU A 238 10.85 -5.60 -17.48
C LEU A 238 11.28 -4.71 -16.31
N LEU A 239 12.53 -4.21 -16.30
CA LEU A 239 12.97 -3.28 -15.26
C LEU A 239 12.16 -1.98 -15.31
N ARG A 240 11.95 -1.40 -16.49
CA ARG A 240 11.13 -0.21 -16.67
C ARG A 240 9.68 -0.45 -16.25
N ALA A 241 9.12 -1.63 -16.51
CA ALA A 241 7.78 -2.00 -16.05
C ALA A 241 7.71 -2.02 -14.52
N ALA A 242 8.71 -2.62 -13.86
CA ALA A 242 8.80 -2.66 -12.40
C ALA A 242 8.93 -1.25 -11.81
N ASP A 243 9.78 -0.39 -12.39
CA ASP A 243 9.93 1.01 -11.99
C ASP A 243 8.63 1.81 -12.19
N THR A 244 7.93 1.57 -13.29
CA THR A 244 6.65 2.23 -13.60
C THR A 244 5.58 1.85 -12.59
N LEU A 245 5.43 0.55 -12.28
CA LEU A 245 4.51 0.09 -11.24
C LEU A 245 4.87 0.67 -9.86
N SER A 246 6.16 0.75 -9.55
CA SER A 246 6.63 1.37 -8.30
C SER A 246 6.27 2.85 -8.25
N ALA A 247 6.46 3.59 -9.35
CA ALA A 247 6.12 5.02 -9.44
C ALA A 247 4.61 5.27 -9.35
N GLU A 248 3.79 4.36 -9.89
CA GLU A 248 2.33 4.40 -9.78
C GLU A 248 1.80 3.94 -8.42
N GLY A 249 2.68 3.48 -7.51
CA GLY A 249 2.30 2.96 -6.19
C GLY A 249 1.53 1.65 -6.24
N VAL A 250 1.57 0.97 -7.40
CA VAL A 250 0.90 -0.30 -7.62
C VAL A 250 1.58 -1.38 -6.80
N ASP A 251 0.79 -2.17 -6.06
CA ASP A 251 1.32 -3.25 -5.24
C ASP A 251 2.07 -4.28 -6.14
N PRO A 252 3.39 -4.47 -5.97
CA PRO A 252 4.18 -5.45 -6.73
C PRO A 252 3.60 -6.87 -6.68
N LEU A 253 2.88 -7.18 -5.60
CA LEU A 253 2.22 -8.47 -5.44
C LEU A 253 1.09 -8.69 -6.47
N SER A 254 0.59 -7.64 -7.12
CA SER A 254 -0.44 -7.75 -8.15
C SER A 254 0.09 -8.27 -9.50
N PHE A 255 1.40 -8.29 -9.71
CA PHE A 255 2.06 -8.67 -10.97
C PHE A 255 3.15 -9.73 -10.76
N PRO A 256 2.83 -10.91 -10.19
CA PRO A 256 3.83 -11.93 -9.88
C PRO A 256 4.59 -12.44 -11.12
N GLU A 257 3.99 -12.40 -12.30
CA GLU A 257 4.61 -12.77 -13.58
C GLU A 257 5.80 -11.88 -13.95
N LEU A 258 5.69 -10.56 -13.74
CA LEU A 258 6.76 -9.61 -14.04
C LEU A 258 7.99 -9.89 -13.18
N PHE A 259 7.78 -9.98 -11.86
CA PHE A 259 8.86 -10.22 -10.91
C PHE A 259 9.45 -11.64 -11.05
N PHE A 260 8.64 -12.63 -11.41
CA PHE A 260 9.16 -13.96 -11.75
C PHE A 260 10.13 -13.90 -12.93
N ARG A 261 9.77 -13.20 -14.01
CA ARG A 261 10.62 -13.06 -15.22
C ARG A 261 11.90 -12.29 -14.95
N LEU A 262 11.84 -11.24 -14.14
CA LEU A 262 13.04 -10.53 -13.67
C LEU A 262 13.98 -11.48 -12.92
N GLY A 263 13.42 -12.32 -12.04
CA GLY A 263 14.17 -13.38 -11.35
C GLY A 263 14.86 -14.35 -12.32
N GLU A 264 14.16 -14.80 -13.36
CA GLU A 264 14.72 -15.70 -14.37
C GLU A 264 15.88 -15.06 -15.16
N LYS A 265 15.74 -13.79 -15.55
CA LYS A 265 16.80 -13.06 -16.27
C LYS A 265 18.04 -12.86 -15.40
N CYS A 266 17.88 -12.39 -14.16
CA CYS A 266 19.00 -12.23 -13.22
C CYS A 266 19.67 -13.58 -12.87
N ALA A 267 18.90 -14.67 -12.76
CA ALA A 267 19.46 -15.98 -12.43
C ALA A 267 20.28 -16.57 -13.58
N SER A 268 19.78 -16.44 -14.82
CA SER A 268 20.40 -16.99 -16.02
C SER A 268 21.54 -16.11 -16.56
N GLY A 269 21.50 -14.80 -16.31
CA GLY A 269 22.37 -13.83 -16.98
C GLY A 269 21.96 -13.54 -18.42
N PHE A 270 20.76 -13.96 -18.84
CA PHE A 270 20.26 -13.79 -20.19
C PHE A 270 19.39 -12.54 -20.28
N GLY A 271 19.91 -11.48 -20.89
CA GLY A 271 19.21 -10.21 -21.05
C GLY A 271 19.39 -9.22 -19.89
N LEU A 272 19.77 -9.69 -18.70
CA LEU A 272 20.26 -8.89 -17.59
C LEU A 272 21.57 -9.49 -17.07
N PRO A 273 22.47 -8.70 -16.44
CA PRO A 273 23.63 -9.24 -15.76
C PRO A 273 23.26 -10.32 -14.76
N ARG A 274 24.08 -11.37 -14.67
CA ARG A 274 23.81 -12.45 -13.72
C ARG A 274 24.03 -11.96 -12.29
N ASP A 275 22.97 -11.95 -11.49
CA ASP A 275 23.00 -11.65 -10.06
C ASP A 275 22.04 -12.60 -9.33
N VAL A 276 22.60 -13.51 -8.53
CA VAL A 276 21.83 -14.53 -7.80
C VAL A 276 21.12 -13.96 -6.57
N VAL A 277 21.61 -12.84 -6.01
CA VAL A 277 20.97 -12.14 -4.89
C VAL A 277 19.73 -11.41 -5.40
N GLU A 278 19.87 -10.70 -6.52
CA GLU A 278 18.76 -10.01 -7.17
C GLU A 278 17.73 -10.98 -7.74
N ALA A 279 18.17 -12.11 -8.32
CA ALA A 279 17.27 -13.17 -8.74
C ALA A 279 16.44 -13.73 -7.57
N TYR A 280 17.08 -14.00 -6.44
CA TYR A 280 16.41 -14.49 -5.24
C TYR A 280 15.40 -13.45 -4.71
N MET A 281 15.77 -12.18 -4.70
CA MET A 281 14.91 -11.06 -4.31
C MET A 281 13.62 -11.05 -5.16
N TRP A 282 13.76 -11.08 -6.49
CA TRP A 282 12.62 -11.04 -7.40
C TRP A 282 11.72 -12.27 -7.29
N TYR A 283 12.30 -13.47 -7.17
CA TYR A 283 11.50 -14.67 -6.87
C TYR A 283 10.80 -14.58 -5.51
N ASN A 284 11.42 -13.95 -4.51
CA ASN A 284 10.80 -13.79 -3.20
C ASN A 284 9.60 -12.84 -3.25
N ILE A 285 9.68 -11.74 -4.03
CA ILE A 285 8.57 -10.81 -4.28
C ILE A 285 7.43 -11.53 -5.03
N ALA A 286 7.76 -12.22 -6.14
CA ALA A 286 6.78 -12.98 -6.91
C ALA A 286 6.10 -14.09 -6.09
N ALA A 287 6.85 -14.77 -5.21
CA ALA A 287 6.33 -15.84 -4.35
C ALA A 287 5.39 -15.33 -3.25
N ALA A 288 5.55 -14.07 -2.82
CA ALA A 288 4.85 -13.46 -1.70
C ALA A 288 3.41 -13.02 -2.02
N SER A 289 3.01 -12.96 -3.30
CA SER A 289 1.65 -12.48 -3.59
C SER A 289 0.55 -13.41 -3.08
N GLY A 290 -0.51 -12.79 -2.54
CA GLY A 290 -1.62 -13.44 -1.83
C GLY A 290 -2.57 -14.25 -2.70
N GLN A 291 -2.18 -14.59 -3.93
CA GLN A 291 -2.93 -15.47 -4.82
C GLN A 291 -2.35 -16.90 -4.75
N PRO A 292 -2.82 -17.74 -3.80
CA PRO A 292 -2.23 -19.07 -3.55
C PRO A 292 -2.31 -20.04 -4.74
N ARG A 293 -2.96 -19.68 -5.86
CA ARG A 293 -3.15 -20.51 -7.06
C ARG A 293 -2.54 -19.94 -8.35
N GLY A 294 -1.79 -18.83 -8.30
CA GLY A 294 -1.11 -18.30 -9.50
C GLY A 294 0.04 -19.22 -9.95
N GLN A 295 0.08 -19.59 -11.24
CA GLN A 295 1.16 -20.43 -11.80
C GLN A 295 2.55 -19.82 -11.54
N PHE A 296 2.68 -18.50 -11.67
CA PHE A 296 3.92 -17.77 -11.45
C PHE A 296 4.36 -17.74 -9.99
N ASN A 297 3.43 -17.64 -9.02
CA ASN A 297 3.75 -17.72 -7.59
C ASN A 297 4.35 -19.07 -7.22
N LYS A 298 3.75 -20.15 -7.73
CA LYS A 298 4.24 -21.51 -7.49
C LYS A 298 5.63 -21.69 -8.10
N ALA A 299 5.80 -21.33 -9.36
CA ALA A 299 7.09 -21.39 -10.04
C ALA A 299 8.16 -20.53 -9.34
N ALA A 300 7.79 -19.34 -8.85
CA ALA A 300 8.68 -18.45 -8.10
C ALA A 300 9.14 -19.08 -6.78
N ARG A 301 8.26 -19.76 -6.04
CA ARG A 301 8.62 -20.49 -4.81
C ARG A 301 9.61 -21.61 -5.12
N GLU A 302 9.30 -22.43 -6.13
CA GLU A 302 10.17 -23.52 -6.57
C GLU A 302 11.56 -22.99 -6.96
N LYS A 303 11.62 -21.95 -7.79
CA LYS A 303 12.89 -21.34 -8.22
C LYS A 303 13.64 -20.67 -7.09
N ARG A 304 12.96 -19.99 -6.18
CA ARG A 304 13.56 -19.39 -4.97
C ARG A 304 14.20 -20.47 -4.10
N ASP A 305 13.50 -21.58 -3.87
CA ASP A 305 13.95 -22.65 -2.98
C ASP A 305 15.08 -23.47 -3.62
N GLU A 306 15.01 -23.72 -4.94
CA GLU A 306 16.12 -24.27 -5.73
C GLU A 306 17.38 -23.40 -5.65
N LEU A 307 17.21 -22.08 -5.72
CA LEU A 307 18.32 -21.14 -5.65
C LEU A 307 18.89 -21.03 -4.23
N ALA A 308 18.05 -21.05 -3.19
CA ALA A 308 18.48 -21.08 -1.79
C ALA A 308 19.43 -22.25 -1.50
N ALA A 309 19.21 -23.41 -2.12
CA ALA A 309 20.08 -24.57 -1.95
C ALA A 309 21.49 -24.40 -2.54
N ARG A 310 21.73 -23.34 -3.33
CA ARG A 310 22.97 -23.12 -4.10
C ARG A 310 23.70 -21.83 -3.77
N ILE A 311 23.12 -20.97 -2.91
CA ILE A 311 23.70 -19.68 -2.52
C ILE A 311 23.91 -19.62 -1.01
N THR A 312 24.74 -18.69 -0.56
CA THR A 312 25.08 -18.55 0.87
C THR A 312 23.94 -17.93 1.67
N SER A 313 23.90 -18.19 2.98
CA SER A 313 22.94 -17.56 3.88
C SER A 313 23.04 -16.03 3.87
N ALA A 314 24.25 -15.46 3.77
CA ALA A 314 24.45 -14.01 3.67
C ALA A 314 23.81 -13.43 2.40
N GLN A 315 23.90 -14.13 1.27
CA GLN A 315 23.26 -13.73 0.01
C GLN A 315 21.73 -13.81 0.09
N ILE A 316 21.19 -14.84 0.76
CA ILE A 316 19.75 -14.95 1.02
C ILE A 316 19.26 -13.79 1.89
N THR A 317 19.98 -13.49 2.98
CA THR A 317 19.66 -12.37 3.87
C THR A 317 19.67 -11.04 3.13
N GLU A 318 20.69 -10.79 2.31
CA GLU A 318 20.74 -9.56 1.50
C GLU A 318 19.61 -9.49 0.47
N ALA A 319 19.29 -10.60 -0.20
CA ALA A 319 18.18 -10.66 -1.15
C ALA A 319 16.82 -10.40 -0.48
N GLN A 320 16.60 -10.96 0.71
CA GLN A 320 15.40 -10.72 1.50
C GLN A 320 15.32 -9.27 1.98
N ARG A 321 16.45 -8.68 2.40
CA ARG A 321 16.54 -7.26 2.76
C ARG A 321 16.15 -6.37 1.59
N ARG A 322 16.69 -6.63 0.38
CA ARG A 322 16.34 -5.87 -0.83
C ARG A 322 14.89 -6.07 -1.24
N ALA A 323 14.34 -7.27 -1.11
CA ALA A 323 12.93 -7.55 -1.40
C ALA A 323 12.00 -6.76 -0.48
N THR A 324 12.30 -6.75 0.83
CA THR A 324 11.55 -5.96 1.80
C THR A 324 11.65 -4.47 1.51
N ALA A 325 12.85 -3.97 1.19
CA ALA A 325 13.06 -2.57 0.84
C ALA A 325 12.28 -2.17 -0.43
N TYR A 326 12.28 -3.02 -1.45
CA TYR A 326 11.52 -2.80 -2.69
C TYR A 326 10.02 -2.74 -2.42
N LEU A 327 9.48 -3.67 -1.62
CA LEU A 327 8.07 -3.67 -1.23
C LEU A 327 7.70 -2.49 -0.30
N ALA A 328 8.67 -1.97 0.45
CA ALA A 328 8.51 -0.81 1.33
C ALA A 328 8.63 0.54 0.61
N GLY A 329 9.05 0.58 -0.66
CA GLY A 329 9.30 1.77 -1.49
C GLY A 329 8.07 2.62 -1.87
N ARG A 330 7.11 2.82 -0.95
CA ARG A 330 6.03 3.79 -1.06
C ARG A 330 6.40 5.07 -0.29
N GLU A 331 6.69 6.16 -1.00
CA GLU A 331 6.34 7.51 -0.53
C GLU A 331 5.21 8.09 -1.40
N PRO A 332 4.24 8.81 -0.81
CA PRO A 332 3.23 9.57 -1.53
C PRO A 332 3.87 10.81 -2.18
N HIS A 333 3.70 10.97 -3.49
CA HIS A 333 4.09 12.19 -4.19
C HIS A 333 3.39 13.42 -3.60
N ASP A 334 4.20 14.44 -3.35
CA ASP A 334 3.87 15.75 -2.80
C ASP A 334 2.61 16.38 -3.41
N GLY A 335 1.65 16.65 -2.53
CA GLY A 335 0.78 17.81 -2.67
C GLY A 335 1.60 19.07 -2.40
N GLN A 336 1.20 20.13 -3.11
CA GLN A 336 1.67 21.49 -3.00
C GLN A 336 2.06 21.92 -1.58
N ALA A 337 3.19 22.63 -1.54
CA ALA A 337 3.71 23.47 -0.48
C ALA A 337 2.70 23.87 0.62
N GLU A 338 3.03 23.50 1.86
CA GLU A 338 2.94 24.46 2.96
C GLU A 338 4.18 24.35 3.85
N GLU A 339 4.82 25.51 3.99
CA GLU A 339 5.95 25.79 4.85
C GLU A 339 5.58 25.62 6.32
N GLY A 340 6.51 25.08 7.12
CA GLY A 340 6.51 25.32 8.57
C GLY A 340 6.80 24.12 9.45
N ARG A 341 8.08 23.75 9.57
CA ARG A 341 8.81 23.42 10.82
C ARG A 341 10.12 22.71 10.46
N SER A 342 11.10 23.53 10.09
CA SER A 342 12.51 23.15 10.00
C SER A 342 13.05 22.87 11.41
N GLY A 343 13.67 21.69 11.61
CA GLY A 343 14.38 21.36 12.85
C GLY A 343 14.59 19.86 13.14
N SER A 344 13.80 18.95 12.57
CA SER A 344 13.87 17.50 12.89
C SER A 344 14.13 16.56 11.71
N ARG A 345 14.03 17.02 10.46
CA ARG A 345 14.18 16.16 9.26
C ARG A 345 15.65 15.88 8.86
N GLU A 346 16.61 16.70 9.29
CA GLU A 346 18.02 16.52 8.90
C GLU A 346 18.72 15.34 9.59
N SER A 347 18.21 14.81 10.73
CA SER A 347 18.87 13.75 11.51
C SER A 347 18.36 12.32 11.26
N ILE A 348 17.35 12.15 10.41
CA ILE A 348 16.77 10.85 10.03
C ILE A 348 17.13 10.50 8.58
N ALA A 349 17.30 11.53 7.73
CA ALA A 349 17.65 11.35 6.33
C ALA A 349 19.00 10.64 6.16
N GLY A 350 18.98 9.47 5.51
CA GLY A 350 20.18 8.68 5.18
C GLY A 350 20.57 7.60 6.19
N ALA A 351 19.78 7.36 7.25
CA ALA A 351 20.00 6.22 8.13
C ALA A 351 19.75 4.89 7.38
N LYS A 352 20.69 3.95 7.46
CA LYS A 352 20.64 2.62 6.82
C LYS A 352 19.96 1.56 7.70
N GLY A 353 19.73 1.86 8.97
CA GLY A 353 19.07 1.00 9.92
C GLY A 353 18.59 1.79 11.14
N ASN A 354 17.63 1.22 11.87
CA ASN A 354 17.10 1.82 13.08
C ASN A 354 16.73 0.75 14.11
N GLY A 355 16.59 1.17 15.36
CA GLY A 355 16.13 0.34 16.46
C GLY A 355 15.76 1.17 17.67
N SER A 356 15.38 0.50 18.75
CA SER A 356 15.07 1.14 20.01
C SER A 356 16.19 0.93 21.01
N GLY A 357 16.32 1.84 21.97
CA GLY A 357 17.21 1.71 23.10
C GLY A 357 16.68 2.44 24.32
N PHE A 358 17.34 2.29 25.46
CA PHE A 358 16.97 2.98 26.68
C PHE A 358 18.16 3.28 27.57
N PHE A 359 18.12 4.42 28.23
CA PHE A 359 19.16 4.85 29.16
C PHE A 359 19.10 4.08 30.49
N VAL A 360 20.28 3.66 30.95
CA VAL A 360 20.49 2.93 32.22
C VAL A 360 21.25 3.76 33.26
N THR A 361 21.78 4.91 32.84
CA THR A 361 22.43 5.89 33.71
C THR A 361 22.05 7.31 33.30
N GLU A 362 22.05 8.23 34.27
CA GLU A 362 21.65 9.62 34.01
C GLU A 362 22.68 10.39 33.18
N ASP A 363 23.92 9.92 33.07
CA ASP A 363 24.98 10.54 32.27
C ASP A 363 25.12 9.96 30.86
N GLY A 364 24.20 9.09 30.45
CA GLY A 364 24.00 8.75 29.04
C GLY A 364 24.52 7.41 28.57
N TYR A 365 24.76 6.44 29.45
CA TYR A 365 24.87 5.05 29.01
C TYR A 365 23.49 4.48 28.68
N LEU A 366 23.37 3.84 27.51
CA LEU A 366 22.13 3.25 27.03
C LEU A 366 22.37 1.87 26.40
N LEU A 367 21.34 1.04 26.47
CA LEU A 367 21.32 -0.30 25.87
C LEU A 367 20.49 -0.31 24.60
N THR A 368 20.89 -1.19 23.67
CA THR A 368 20.13 -1.56 22.46
C THR A 368 20.52 -2.98 22.04
N SER A 369 19.89 -3.50 20.99
CA SER A 369 20.29 -4.78 20.40
C SER A 369 21.60 -4.64 19.61
N TYR A 370 22.47 -5.66 19.65
CA TYR A 370 23.74 -5.63 18.93
C TYR A 370 23.55 -5.58 17.42
N HIS A 371 22.62 -6.35 16.86
CA HIS A 371 22.34 -6.35 15.41
C HIS A 371 21.87 -4.98 14.88
N VAL A 372 21.37 -4.09 15.75
CA VAL A 372 21.02 -2.70 15.36
C VAL A 372 22.28 -1.90 15.04
N VAL A 373 23.41 -2.21 15.68
CA VAL A 373 24.65 -1.43 15.62
C VAL A 373 25.86 -2.17 15.03
N GLU A 374 25.75 -3.47 14.73
CA GLU A 374 26.84 -4.38 14.33
C GLU A 374 27.70 -3.87 13.16
N GLN A 375 27.13 -3.07 12.25
CA GLN A 375 27.84 -2.53 11.06
C GLN A 375 27.72 -1.01 10.92
N ALA A 376 27.40 -0.31 12.02
CA ALA A 376 27.17 1.13 11.98
C ALA A 376 28.49 1.90 11.82
N ALA A 377 28.65 2.64 10.72
CA ALA A 377 29.78 3.57 10.58
C ALA A 377 29.59 4.79 11.50
N ARG A 378 28.33 5.16 11.74
CA ARG A 378 27.95 6.20 12.69
C ARG A 378 26.63 5.83 13.38
N ILE A 379 26.60 5.96 14.70
CA ILE A 379 25.41 5.74 15.53
C ILE A 379 24.92 7.10 16.06
N MET A 380 23.66 7.41 15.78
CA MET A 380 22.94 8.57 16.29
C MET A 380 21.82 8.10 17.22
N VAL A 381 21.63 8.82 18.32
CA VAL A 381 20.59 8.57 19.32
C VAL A 381 19.67 9.77 19.31
N GLN A 382 18.42 9.56 18.91
CA GLN A 382 17.39 10.58 18.88
C GLN A 382 16.57 10.48 20.18
N THR A 383 16.57 11.58 20.93
CA THR A 383 15.78 11.75 22.15
C THR A 383 14.82 12.94 22.00
N ARG A 384 13.98 13.20 23.00
CA ARG A 384 13.19 14.45 23.07
C ARG A 384 14.07 15.71 23.10
N SER A 385 15.28 15.60 23.65
CA SER A 385 16.25 16.70 23.72
C SER A 385 16.97 16.96 22.38
N GLY A 386 16.75 16.09 21.38
CA GLY A 386 17.37 16.17 20.07
C GLY A 386 18.29 14.98 19.75
N PRO A 387 18.87 14.96 18.54
CA PRO A 387 19.83 13.95 18.13
C PRO A 387 21.17 14.15 18.85
N SER A 388 21.83 13.05 19.19
CA SER A 388 23.18 13.06 19.76
C SER A 388 23.99 11.88 19.23
N ARG A 389 25.28 12.08 18.99
CA ARG A 389 26.14 11.00 18.51
C ARG A 389 26.48 10.04 19.65
N ALA A 390 26.27 8.75 19.42
CA ALA A 390 26.66 7.71 20.37
C ALA A 390 28.06 7.15 20.05
N LYS A 391 28.77 6.79 21.12
CA LYS A 391 29.97 5.97 21.08
C LYS A 391 29.60 4.54 21.45
N PHE A 392 30.15 3.59 20.71
CA PHE A 392 30.07 2.18 21.09
C PHE A 392 30.97 1.93 22.31
N VAL A 393 30.45 1.23 23.33
CA VAL A 393 31.19 0.92 24.57
C VAL A 393 31.54 -0.56 24.62
N LYS A 394 30.54 -1.43 24.53
CA LYS A 394 30.71 -2.89 24.65
C LYS A 394 29.53 -3.62 24.02
N SER A 395 29.73 -4.85 23.60
CA SER A 395 28.64 -5.75 23.21
C SER A 395 28.80 -7.14 23.82
N ASP A 396 27.69 -7.86 23.87
CA ASP A 396 27.64 -9.31 23.95
C ASP A 396 26.93 -9.82 22.68
N VAL A 397 27.70 -10.39 21.77
CA VAL A 397 27.19 -10.88 20.48
C VAL A 397 26.29 -12.10 20.66
N ALA A 398 26.57 -12.94 21.66
CA ALA A 398 25.80 -14.17 21.89
C ALA A 398 24.39 -13.85 22.41
N ASP A 399 24.27 -12.84 23.25
CA ASP A 399 23.00 -12.39 23.81
C ASP A 399 22.37 -11.21 23.04
N ASP A 400 22.99 -10.77 21.94
CA ASP A 400 22.54 -9.66 21.07
C ASP A 400 22.35 -8.34 21.83
N LEU A 401 23.30 -8.01 22.71
CA LEU A 401 23.30 -6.81 23.53
C LEU A 401 24.40 -5.84 23.11
N ALA A 402 24.08 -4.55 23.02
CA ALA A 402 25.05 -3.49 22.84
C ALA A 402 24.84 -2.37 23.86
N LEU A 403 25.95 -1.90 24.43
CA LEU A 403 26.04 -0.75 25.31
C LEU A 403 26.68 0.41 24.56
N LEU A 404 26.01 1.55 24.60
CA LEU A 404 26.43 2.80 23.98
C LEU A 404 26.59 3.89 25.04
N LYS A 405 27.31 4.96 24.69
CA LYS A 405 27.46 6.18 25.50
C LYS A 405 27.16 7.42 24.68
N VAL A 406 26.33 8.30 25.23
CA VAL A 406 26.04 9.65 24.71
C VAL A 406 26.40 10.68 25.79
N GLU A 407 26.85 11.86 25.39
CA GLU A 407 27.08 12.97 26.32
C GLU A 407 25.78 13.72 26.61
N GLY A 408 25.47 13.97 27.88
CA GLY A 408 24.27 14.70 28.29
C GLY A 408 23.73 14.25 29.64
N LYS A 409 22.53 14.71 29.96
CA LYS A 409 21.74 14.27 31.12
C LYS A 409 20.44 13.67 30.64
N PHE A 410 20.15 12.45 31.09
CA PHE A 410 19.01 11.65 30.60
C PHE A 410 18.25 11.03 31.76
N HIS A 411 16.99 10.66 31.53
CA HIS A 411 16.25 9.82 32.46
C HIS A 411 16.72 8.38 32.31
N ALA A 412 16.98 7.70 33.43
CA ALA A 412 17.47 6.33 33.44
C ALA A 412 16.48 5.38 34.13
N LEU A 413 16.32 4.20 33.53
CA LEU A 413 15.52 3.13 34.10
C LEU A 413 16.38 2.24 35.01
N PRO A 414 15.89 1.89 36.22
CA PRO A 414 16.55 0.91 37.05
C PRO A 414 16.38 -0.51 36.48
N ILE A 415 17.42 -1.33 36.62
CA ILE A 415 17.41 -2.73 36.21
C ILE A 415 17.32 -3.61 37.46
N VAL A 416 16.39 -4.56 37.47
CA VAL A 416 16.26 -5.56 38.54
C VAL A 416 16.71 -6.91 38.03
N SER A 417 17.14 -7.82 38.92
CA SER A 417 17.37 -9.21 38.54
C SER A 417 16.08 -9.85 38.02
N SER A 418 16.17 -10.51 36.87
CA SER A 418 15.10 -11.27 36.23
C SER A 418 14.60 -12.43 37.11
N GLY A 419 15.38 -12.87 38.11
CA GLY A 419 14.94 -13.86 39.10
C GLY A 419 13.78 -13.39 39.98
N SER A 420 13.52 -12.08 40.02
CA SER A 420 12.34 -11.50 40.70
C SER A 420 11.07 -11.56 39.86
N ALA A 421 11.18 -11.85 38.55
CA ALA A 421 10.07 -11.85 37.63
C ALA A 421 9.22 -13.12 37.77
N GLN A 422 7.90 -12.99 37.60
CA GLN A 422 6.97 -14.10 37.78
C GLN A 422 6.20 -14.41 36.50
N LEU A 423 5.78 -15.67 36.35
CA LEU A 423 4.86 -16.09 35.31
C LEU A 423 3.54 -15.31 35.49
N GLY A 424 3.04 -14.70 34.41
CA GLY A 424 1.86 -13.82 34.44
C GLY A 424 2.14 -12.41 34.96
N GLU A 425 3.39 -12.04 35.26
CA GLU A 425 3.69 -10.66 35.66
C GLU A 425 3.41 -9.70 34.50
N ALA A 426 2.61 -8.68 34.78
CA ALA A 426 2.29 -7.64 33.82
C ALA A 426 3.51 -6.78 33.50
N VAL A 427 3.79 -6.62 32.21
CA VAL A 427 4.93 -5.89 31.67
C VAL A 427 4.52 -5.04 30.47
N PHE A 428 5.33 -4.05 30.15
CA PHE A 428 5.17 -3.23 28.96
C PHE A 428 6.52 -2.89 28.34
N ALA A 429 6.50 -2.45 27.10
CA ALA A 429 7.66 -1.93 26.39
C ALA A 429 7.32 -0.57 25.77
N ILE A 430 8.34 0.28 25.65
CA ILE A 430 8.26 1.53 24.91
C ILE A 430 9.40 1.56 23.89
N GLY A 431 9.05 1.75 22.63
CA GLY A 431 10.00 1.73 21.53
C GLY A 431 9.52 2.53 20.32
N PHE A 432 10.24 2.38 19.22
CA PHE A 432 10.02 3.13 17.97
C PHE A 432 9.77 2.15 16.81
N PRO A 433 8.67 1.37 16.84
CA PRO A 433 8.36 0.43 15.78
C PRO A 433 8.01 1.14 14.49
N ASN A 434 8.41 0.53 13.37
CA ASN A 434 8.00 0.91 12.02
C ASN A 434 8.05 2.43 11.81
N MET A 435 9.17 3.07 12.13
CA MET A 435 9.33 4.54 12.10
C MET A 435 8.83 5.17 10.79
N GLU A 436 9.05 4.49 9.67
CA GLU A 436 8.63 4.91 8.33
C GLU A 436 7.11 4.92 8.15
N ILE A 437 6.37 4.08 8.88
CA ILE A 437 4.91 3.94 8.80
C ILE A 437 4.22 4.69 9.95
N GLN A 438 4.77 4.60 11.16
CA GLN A 438 4.13 5.08 12.39
C GLN A 438 4.78 6.35 12.95
N GLY A 439 5.78 6.92 12.27
CA GLY A 439 6.52 8.11 12.71
C GLY A 439 7.49 7.85 13.87
N VAL A 440 8.10 8.91 14.39
CA VAL A 440 9.14 8.88 15.43
C VAL A 440 8.64 9.03 16.87
N GLU A 441 7.33 9.10 17.08
CA GLU A 441 6.77 9.10 18.43
C GLU A 441 6.99 7.73 19.10
N PRO A 442 7.38 7.62 20.37
CA PRO A 442 7.51 6.34 21.05
C PRO A 442 6.15 5.67 21.27
N LYS A 443 6.04 4.37 20.98
CA LYS A 443 4.82 3.57 21.14
C LYS A 443 4.91 2.68 22.37
N LEU A 444 3.82 2.65 23.13
CA LEU A 444 3.65 1.76 24.27
C LEU A 444 2.94 0.47 23.84
N THR A 445 3.51 -0.67 24.19
CA THR A 445 2.90 -2.00 24.04
C THR A 445 2.86 -2.71 25.38
N ARG A 446 1.74 -3.31 25.74
CA ARG A 446 1.54 -3.99 27.04
C ARG A 446 1.25 -5.47 26.85
N GLY A 447 1.67 -6.28 27.81
CA GLY A 447 1.43 -7.71 27.87
C GLY A 447 1.83 -8.30 29.22
N GLU A 448 2.18 -9.58 29.22
CA GLU A 448 2.61 -10.33 30.40
C GLU A 448 3.80 -11.25 30.06
N ILE A 449 4.49 -11.71 31.10
CA ILE A 449 5.47 -12.78 30.98
C ILE A 449 4.71 -14.11 30.88
N SER A 450 4.56 -14.60 29.65
CA SER A 450 3.86 -15.84 29.33
C SER A 450 4.70 -17.10 29.58
N GLY A 451 6.02 -16.95 29.73
CA GLY A 451 6.93 -18.07 30.04
C GLY A 451 8.24 -17.57 30.65
N LEU A 452 8.76 -18.32 31.62
CA LEU A 452 10.03 -18.01 32.29
C LEU A 452 11.27 -18.46 31.51
N CYS A 453 11.08 -19.17 30.40
CA CYS A 453 12.12 -19.59 29.46
C CYS A 453 11.72 -19.22 28.03
N GLY A 454 12.71 -19.16 27.14
CA GLY A 454 12.51 -18.93 25.71
C GLY A 454 12.22 -20.20 24.92
N ILE A 455 12.51 -20.15 23.62
CA ILE A 455 12.41 -21.29 22.70
C ILE A 455 13.23 -22.47 23.27
N GLN A 456 12.62 -23.66 23.30
CA GLN A 456 13.27 -24.88 23.78
C GLN A 456 13.83 -24.75 25.20
N ASP A 457 13.09 -24.08 26.09
CA ASP A 457 13.46 -23.85 27.49
C ASP A 457 14.77 -23.06 27.68
N ASP A 458 15.19 -22.23 26.71
CA ASP A 458 16.38 -21.37 26.87
C ASP A 458 16.21 -20.46 28.12
N PRO A 459 17.04 -20.65 29.17
CA PRO A 459 16.87 -19.96 30.43
C PRO A 459 17.24 -18.48 30.35
N ARG A 460 17.85 -18.01 29.27
CA ARG A 460 18.26 -16.61 29.09
C ARG A 460 17.12 -15.71 28.65
N HIS A 461 16.00 -16.27 28.21
CA HIS A 461 14.90 -15.52 27.62
C HIS A 461 13.59 -15.68 28.41
N PHE A 462 12.73 -14.67 28.33
CA PHE A 462 11.31 -14.78 28.65
C PHE A 462 10.51 -14.97 27.37
N GLN A 463 9.45 -15.76 27.43
CA GLN A 463 8.34 -15.65 26.49
C GLN A 463 7.37 -14.60 27.00
N ILE A 464 6.93 -13.70 26.11
CA ILE A 464 6.06 -12.57 26.44
C ILE A 464 4.94 -12.42 25.40
N SER A 465 3.80 -11.89 25.86
CA SER A 465 2.67 -11.53 24.98
C SER A 465 2.71 -10.08 24.48
N VAL A 466 3.70 -9.29 24.92
CA VAL A 466 3.89 -7.90 24.46
C VAL A 466 4.10 -7.91 22.95
N SER A 467 3.29 -7.13 22.22
CA SER A 467 3.37 -7.05 20.75
C SER A 467 4.72 -6.49 20.29
N VAL A 468 5.47 -7.28 19.51
CA VAL A 468 6.76 -6.88 18.93
C VAL A 468 6.61 -6.67 17.42
N GLN A 469 7.02 -5.50 16.94
CA GLN A 469 7.06 -5.14 15.52
C GLN A 469 8.50 -4.76 15.13
N PRO A 470 8.86 -4.77 13.83
CA PRO A 470 10.16 -4.27 13.38
C PRO A 470 10.43 -2.87 13.96
N GLY A 471 11.65 -2.64 14.47
CA GLY A 471 12.04 -1.41 15.16
C GLY A 471 11.89 -1.43 16.70
N ASN A 472 11.16 -2.40 17.27
CA ASN A 472 11.08 -2.57 18.74
C ASN A 472 12.31 -3.25 19.37
N SER A 473 13.20 -3.83 18.57
CA SER A 473 14.45 -4.44 19.06
C SER A 473 15.25 -3.45 19.91
N GLY A 474 15.63 -3.87 21.11
CA GLY A 474 16.34 -3.03 22.07
C GLY A 474 15.44 -2.19 23.00
N SER A 475 14.11 -2.28 22.88
CA SER A 475 13.19 -1.63 23.83
C SER A 475 13.27 -2.28 25.22
N PRO A 476 13.14 -1.51 26.32
CA PRO A 476 13.11 -2.08 27.66
C PRO A 476 11.81 -2.84 27.89
N LEU A 477 11.90 -4.03 28.49
CA LEU A 477 10.75 -4.73 29.06
C LEU A 477 10.63 -4.35 30.53
N VAL A 478 9.58 -3.62 30.87
CA VAL A 478 9.43 -2.93 32.16
C VAL A 478 8.22 -3.50 32.90
N ASN A 479 8.39 -3.80 34.20
CA ASN A 479 7.26 -4.18 35.06
C ASN A 479 6.48 -2.95 35.55
N LEU A 480 5.31 -3.16 36.15
CA LEU A 480 4.45 -2.05 36.62
C LEU A 480 5.05 -1.22 37.76
N ARG A 481 6.21 -1.62 38.33
CA ARG A 481 6.97 -0.81 39.30
C ARG A 481 7.96 0.14 38.62
N GLY A 482 8.16 0.04 37.31
CA GLY A 482 9.12 0.83 36.55
C GLY A 482 10.54 0.26 36.55
N ASN A 483 10.70 -1.04 36.83
CA ASN A 483 12.00 -1.71 36.74
C ASN A 483 12.10 -2.49 35.43
N VAL A 484 13.28 -2.43 34.80
CA VAL A 484 13.61 -3.25 33.64
C VAL A 484 13.87 -4.68 34.10
N VAL A 485 13.07 -5.62 33.58
CA VAL A 485 13.19 -7.06 33.81
C VAL A 485 13.81 -7.79 32.61
N GLY A 486 13.87 -7.14 31.46
CA GLY A 486 14.49 -7.66 30.24
C GLY A 486 14.53 -6.64 29.11
N MET A 487 14.89 -7.08 27.91
CA MET A 487 14.92 -6.25 26.70
C MET A 487 14.34 -7.01 25.51
N ILE A 488 13.54 -6.33 24.69
CA ILE A 488 12.88 -6.92 23.52
C ILE A 488 13.93 -7.33 22.47
N ARG A 489 13.86 -8.57 21.99
CA ARG A 489 14.90 -9.14 21.10
C ARG A 489 14.32 -9.84 19.86
N LEU A 490 13.39 -10.78 20.04
CA LEU A 490 12.92 -11.66 18.97
C LEU A 490 11.40 -11.76 18.94
N ARG A 491 10.87 -11.90 17.73
CA ARG A 491 9.58 -12.56 17.48
C ARG A 491 9.88 -13.98 16.99
N LEU A 492 9.00 -14.95 17.30
CA LEU A 492 9.09 -16.27 16.69
C LEU A 492 8.95 -16.12 15.16
N ASP A 493 9.87 -16.68 14.37
CA ASP A 493 9.81 -16.55 12.92
C ASP A 493 8.48 -17.10 12.39
N ASP A 494 7.66 -16.19 11.85
CA ASP A 494 6.31 -16.48 11.38
C ASP A 494 6.27 -17.55 10.32
N LYS A 495 7.26 -17.53 9.42
CA LYS A 495 7.37 -18.43 8.28
C LYS A 495 7.78 -19.82 8.75
N LYS A 496 8.83 -19.90 9.58
CA LYS A 496 9.29 -21.16 10.16
C LYS A 496 8.24 -21.81 11.07
N THR A 497 7.47 -21.00 11.79
CA THR A 497 6.39 -21.49 12.65
C THR A 497 5.18 -21.94 11.85
N LEU A 498 4.79 -21.20 10.81
CA LEU A 498 3.72 -21.60 9.90
C LEU A 498 4.07 -22.90 9.16
N GLU A 499 5.32 -23.07 8.74
CA GLU A 499 5.83 -24.29 8.10
C GLU A 499 5.81 -25.50 9.04
N LEU A 500 6.15 -25.32 10.32
CA LEU A 500 6.24 -26.42 11.30
C LEU A 500 4.91 -26.75 11.99
N THR A 501 4.02 -25.78 12.15
CA THR A 501 2.80 -25.92 12.98
C THR A 501 1.50 -25.71 12.19
N GLY A 502 1.57 -25.23 10.95
CA GLY A 502 0.38 -24.91 10.14
C GLY A 502 -0.38 -23.65 10.57
N ALA A 503 0.10 -22.93 11.59
CA ALA A 503 -0.50 -21.70 12.08
C ALA A 503 0.55 -20.60 12.32
N LEU A 504 0.14 -19.35 12.17
CA LEU A 504 0.97 -18.21 12.57
C LEU A 504 0.97 -18.08 14.10
N PRO A 505 2.14 -17.90 14.72
CA PRO A 505 2.23 -17.65 16.16
C PRO A 505 1.60 -16.30 16.46
N GLN A 506 0.53 -16.30 17.25
CA GLN A 506 -0.07 -15.07 17.77
C GLN A 506 0.35 -14.91 19.23
N ASN A 507 0.79 -13.70 19.59
CA ASN A 507 1.20 -13.33 20.95
C ASN A 507 2.38 -14.16 21.52
N VAL A 508 3.28 -14.65 20.66
CA VAL A 508 4.51 -15.35 21.06
C VAL A 508 5.73 -14.52 20.66
N ASN A 509 6.24 -13.75 21.61
CA ASN A 509 7.45 -12.94 21.45
C ASN A 509 8.45 -13.26 22.57
N TYR A 510 9.68 -12.76 22.44
CA TYR A 510 10.75 -13.04 23.38
C TYR A 510 11.53 -11.78 23.80
N ALA A 511 11.91 -11.76 25.07
CA ALA A 511 12.84 -10.79 25.63
C ALA A 511 14.03 -11.49 26.27
N ILE A 512 15.23 -10.93 26.10
CA ILE A 512 16.41 -11.36 26.84
C ILE A 512 16.27 -10.90 28.30
N LYS A 513 16.62 -11.77 29.25
CA LYS A 513 16.49 -11.48 30.69
C LYS A 513 17.48 -10.41 31.12
N SER A 514 17.06 -9.58 32.08
CA SER A 514 17.93 -8.55 32.66
C SER A 514 19.18 -9.09 33.36
N SER A 515 19.23 -10.36 33.74
CA SER A 515 20.46 -11.01 34.22
C SER A 515 21.58 -10.98 33.18
N CYS A 516 21.27 -11.16 31.89
CA CYS A 516 22.25 -11.04 30.80
C CYS A 516 22.70 -9.57 30.62
N ILE A 517 21.74 -8.64 30.75
CA ILE A 517 22.02 -7.20 30.73
C ILE A 517 22.97 -6.79 31.86
N LEU A 518 22.69 -7.26 33.09
CA LEU A 518 23.51 -6.98 34.26
C LEU A 518 24.93 -7.55 34.08
N ALA A 519 25.08 -8.76 33.53
CA ALA A 519 26.39 -9.32 33.23
C ALA A 519 27.21 -8.45 32.26
N LEU A 520 26.58 -7.91 31.20
CA LEU A 520 27.25 -6.98 30.28
C LEU A 520 27.65 -5.68 30.98
N VAL A 521 26.76 -5.10 31.79
CA VAL A 521 26.99 -3.83 32.49
C VAL A 521 28.05 -3.96 33.58
N GLU A 522 28.05 -5.06 34.34
CA GLU A 522 29.05 -5.35 35.38
C GLU A 522 30.45 -5.55 34.78
N ALA A 523 30.54 -5.98 33.52
CA ALA A 523 31.80 -6.09 32.78
C ALA A 523 32.34 -4.74 32.25
N VAL A 524 31.72 -3.61 32.63
CA VAL A 524 32.13 -2.24 32.31
C VAL A 524 32.41 -1.49 33.62
N PRO A 525 33.70 -1.35 34.02
CA PRO A 525 34.07 -0.74 35.30
C PRO A 525 33.49 0.66 35.52
N GLU A 526 33.33 1.45 34.45
CA GLU A 526 32.80 2.81 34.46
C GLU A 526 31.33 2.90 34.87
N LEU A 527 30.60 1.78 34.91
CA LEU A 527 29.20 1.68 35.32
C LEU A 527 29.00 1.19 36.75
N SER A 528 30.07 0.75 37.43
CA SER A 528 30.00 0.21 38.79
C SER A 528 29.41 1.23 39.76
N GLY A 529 28.32 0.84 40.44
CA GLY A 529 27.61 1.68 41.42
C GLY A 529 26.81 2.86 40.83
N ARG A 530 26.70 2.98 39.51
CA ARG A 530 26.02 4.12 38.84
C ARG A 530 24.61 3.81 38.36
N LEU A 531 24.23 2.54 38.34
CA LEU A 531 22.87 2.14 38.03
C LEU A 531 21.91 2.65 39.09
N ARG A 532 20.74 3.11 38.65
CA ARG A 532 19.68 3.54 39.54
C ARG A 532 19.18 2.36 40.38
N LYS A 533 18.97 2.58 41.68
CA LYS A 533 18.43 1.54 42.57
C LYS A 533 17.01 1.13 42.12
N PRO A 534 16.69 -0.18 42.10
CA PRO A 534 15.34 -0.65 41.78
C PRO A 534 14.27 -0.08 42.70
N TRP A 535 13.10 0.18 42.11
CA TRP A 535 11.90 0.54 42.85
C TRP A 535 11.37 -0.67 43.62
N THR A 536 11.22 -0.51 44.94
CA THR A 536 10.71 -1.53 45.86
C THR A 536 9.27 -1.27 46.34
N ALA A 537 8.72 -0.09 46.05
CA ALA A 537 7.36 0.28 46.42
C ALA A 537 6.33 -0.64 45.74
N LYS A 538 5.29 -1.05 46.48
CA LYS A 538 4.25 -1.96 45.99
C LYS A 538 3.38 -1.36 44.89
N GLU A 539 3.15 -0.04 44.92
CA GLU A 539 2.26 0.63 43.97
C GLU A 539 2.85 1.95 43.51
N ARG A 540 2.94 2.12 42.19
CA ARG A 540 3.23 3.37 41.50
C ARG A 540 2.13 3.61 40.48
N GLY A 541 1.79 4.87 40.22
CA GLY A 541 0.87 5.22 39.15
C GLY A 541 1.39 4.73 37.81
N PHE A 542 0.61 3.93 37.08
CA PHE A 542 1.05 3.39 35.79
C PHE A 542 1.42 4.51 34.80
N GLY A 543 0.69 5.63 34.80
CA GLY A 543 1.02 6.80 33.97
C GLY A 543 2.39 7.39 34.26
N ASP A 544 2.80 7.47 35.53
CA ASP A 544 4.13 7.99 35.92
C ASP A 544 5.23 7.04 35.47
N VAL A 545 5.02 5.74 35.63
CA VAL A 545 5.95 4.70 35.19
C VAL A 545 6.12 4.72 33.67
N VAL A 546 5.03 4.89 32.92
CA VAL A 546 5.07 5.05 31.46
C VAL A 546 5.82 6.31 31.05
N LYS A 547 5.59 7.43 31.74
CA LYS A 547 6.28 8.70 31.47
C LYS A 547 7.79 8.58 31.68
N GLU A 548 8.22 7.98 32.79
CA GLU A 548 9.65 7.72 33.05
C GLU A 548 10.28 6.82 31.98
N ALA A 549 9.59 5.74 31.59
CA ALA A 549 10.06 4.85 30.54
C ALA A 549 10.10 5.55 29.17
N GLN A 550 9.16 6.44 28.88
CA GLN A 550 9.14 7.22 27.63
C GLN A 550 10.29 8.23 27.58
N GLU A 551 10.63 8.85 28.71
CA GLU A 551 11.74 9.81 28.82
C GLU A 551 13.11 9.14 28.77
N ALA A 552 13.19 7.87 29.18
CA ALA A 552 14.41 7.06 29.09
C ALA A 552 14.58 6.33 27.74
N ALA A 553 13.51 6.17 26.96
CA ALA A 553 13.55 5.52 25.65
C ALA A 553 14.23 6.42 24.61
N ALA A 554 14.99 5.79 23.71
CA ALA A 554 15.72 6.47 22.66
C ALA A 554 15.60 5.73 21.33
N LEU A 555 15.49 6.49 20.23
CA LEU A 555 15.53 5.96 18.88
C LEU A 555 17.00 5.88 18.45
N ILE A 556 17.43 4.70 18.03
CA ILE A 556 18.77 4.45 17.52
C ILE A 556 18.73 4.51 16.00
N LEU A 557 19.59 5.33 15.41
CA LEU A 557 19.75 5.48 13.96
C LEU A 557 21.18 5.14 13.59
N VAL A 558 21.36 4.26 12.62
CA VAL A 558 22.69 3.85 12.14
C VAL A 558 22.87 4.23 10.68
N TYR A 559 24.07 4.68 10.34
CA TYR A 559 24.46 5.24 9.04
C TYR A 559 25.63 4.48 8.44
#